data_AF-A0ABD5YMI1-F1
#
_entry.id   AF-A0ABD5YMI1-F1
#
_cell.length_a   1.000
_cell.length_b   1.000
_cell.length_c   1.000
_cell.angle_alpha   90.00
_cell.angle_beta   90.00
_cell.angle_gamma   90.00
#
_symmetry.space_group_name_H-M   'P 1'
#
loop_
_entity.id
_entity.type
_entity.pdbx_description
1 polymer ?
#
loop_
_entity_poly.entity_id
_entity_poly.type
_entity_poly.pdbx_seq_one_letter_code
_entity_poly.pdbx_strand_id
1 'polypeptide(L)'
;MSSRLDSQRLLTEFTLTRRVIIEWMGIGTGMTLIATVVFATVYTLGTGQTEFGFRMDDAESGIIEFVLAFLLIFVVLIIHEAIHAAVVSWYGGDVSFGVGCAQRVLPYLYVTTTQRLDRNQFIVVALAPFVAITVVGVAIMIVLDAAILILPLAVNVGGAVGDLWMVGILLRYPSHVVVEDAVTGIKIHGSDTDGPLPATTAWTFLKQTALGSGVGFGLLLLVGLITPLLLEGLGLQSFTVGVPDSPWSVYAFERTASGFETSIKPIGVITISILLGGLYAFVTTPRFP
;
A
#
# COMPACT_ATOMS: atom_id res chain seq x y z
N MET A 1 9.93 -36.28 7.03
CA MET A 1 9.92 -34.82 6.78
C MET A 1 11.28 -34.17 7.04
N SER A 2 12.07 -34.65 8.02
CA SER A 2 13.39 -34.07 8.36
C SER A 2 14.51 -34.29 7.31
N SER A 3 14.52 -35.37 6.52
CA SER A 3 15.65 -35.67 5.61
C SER A 3 15.69 -34.85 4.31
N ARG A 4 14.67 -34.03 4.01
CA ARG A 4 14.57 -33.26 2.76
C ARG A 4 15.12 -31.83 2.88
N LEU A 5 15.33 -31.36 4.11
CA LEU A 5 15.80 -30.00 4.42
C LEU A 5 17.34 -29.89 4.49
N ASP A 6 18.04 -31.01 4.69
CA ASP A 6 19.51 -31.04 4.83
C ASP A 6 20.26 -31.01 3.49
N SER A 7 19.58 -31.23 2.36
CA SER A 7 20.19 -31.21 1.02
C SER A 7 19.86 -29.95 0.21
N GLN A 8 19.34 -28.89 0.85
CA GLN A 8 18.97 -27.67 0.14
C GLN A 8 20.04 -26.59 0.30
N ARG A 9 20.48 -26.05 -0.83
CA ARG A 9 21.47 -24.97 -0.91
C ARG A 9 20.74 -23.64 -1.01
N LEU A 10 21.35 -22.59 -0.44
CA LEU A 10 20.90 -21.22 -0.63
C LEU A 10 20.99 -20.84 -2.12
N LEU A 11 19.86 -20.51 -2.73
CA LEU A 11 19.79 -20.03 -4.11
C LEU A 11 19.90 -18.51 -4.17
N THR A 12 19.20 -17.81 -3.28
CA THR A 12 19.10 -16.35 -3.29
C THR A 12 18.75 -15.84 -1.90
N GLU A 13 19.35 -14.71 -1.53
CA GLU A 13 19.01 -13.94 -0.34
C GLU A 13 18.53 -12.55 -0.77
N PHE A 14 17.30 -12.21 -0.41
CA PHE A 14 16.72 -10.90 -0.62
C PHE A 14 16.89 -10.08 0.64
N THR A 15 17.63 -8.98 0.56
CA THR A 15 17.78 -8.04 1.67
C THR A 15 16.92 -6.80 1.45
N LEU A 16 16.27 -6.33 2.52
CA LEU A 16 15.48 -5.11 2.50
C LEU A 16 16.40 -3.88 2.55
N THR A 17 16.89 -3.48 1.38
CA THR A 17 17.66 -2.25 1.22
C THR A 17 16.75 -1.02 1.32
N ARG A 18 17.33 0.13 1.72
CA ARG A 18 16.59 1.41 1.78
C ARG A 18 15.93 1.77 0.45
N ARG A 19 16.59 1.44 -0.68
CA ARG A 19 16.04 1.66 -2.02
C ARG A 19 14.78 0.83 -2.25
N VAL A 20 14.80 -0.46 -1.92
CA VAL A 20 13.64 -1.34 -2.07
C VAL A 20 12.47 -0.84 -1.21
N ILE A 21 12.74 -0.40 0.01
CA ILE A 21 11.70 0.17 0.90
C ILE A 21 11.05 1.41 0.27
N ILE A 22 11.83 2.35 -0.25
CA ILE A 22 11.30 3.55 -0.90
C ILE A 22 10.49 3.18 -2.15
N GLU A 23 10.98 2.22 -2.94
CA GLU A 23 10.27 1.71 -4.11
C GLU A 23 8.93 1.08 -3.71
N TRP A 24 8.89 0.27 -2.65
CA TRP A 24 7.66 -0.31 -2.12
C TRP A 24 6.71 0.72 -1.55
N MET A 25 7.19 1.73 -0.83
CA MET A 25 6.34 2.81 -0.32
C MET A 25 5.65 3.57 -1.45
N GLY A 26 6.38 3.89 -2.53
CA GLY A 26 5.80 4.55 -3.70
C GLY A 26 4.78 3.68 -4.43
N ILE A 27 5.12 2.42 -4.72
CA ILE A 27 4.19 1.48 -5.36
C ILE A 27 2.96 1.25 -4.47
N GLY A 28 3.17 1.06 -3.17
CA GLY A 28 2.11 0.87 -2.17
C GLY A 28 1.17 2.05 -2.11
N THR A 29 1.71 3.28 -2.12
CA THR A 29 0.88 4.50 -2.19
C THR A 29 0.06 4.53 -3.47
N GLY A 30 0.67 4.24 -4.63
CA GLY A 30 -0.07 4.15 -5.90
C GLY A 30 -1.17 3.09 -5.88
N MET A 31 -0.90 1.92 -5.32
CA MET A 31 -1.88 0.83 -5.17
C MET A 31 -3.01 1.19 -4.21
N THR A 32 -2.72 1.87 -3.09
CA THR A 32 -3.75 2.42 -2.19
C THR A 32 -4.71 3.32 -2.97
N LEU A 33 -4.22 4.17 -3.87
CA LEU A 33 -5.10 5.08 -4.61
C LEU A 33 -6.02 4.37 -5.59
N ILE A 34 -5.43 3.44 -6.35
CA ILE A 34 -6.20 2.61 -7.27
C ILE A 34 -7.25 1.82 -6.47
N ALA A 35 -6.86 1.24 -5.34
CA ALA A 35 -7.76 0.51 -4.46
C ALA A 35 -8.87 1.40 -3.88
N THR A 36 -8.58 2.64 -3.48
CA THR A 36 -9.60 3.61 -3.02
C THR A 36 -10.66 3.82 -4.09
N VAL A 37 -10.27 4.04 -5.35
CA VAL A 37 -11.23 4.23 -6.46
C VAL A 37 -12.05 2.96 -6.70
N VAL A 38 -11.40 1.79 -6.67
CA VAL A 38 -12.06 0.50 -6.84
C VAL A 38 -13.07 0.25 -5.72
N PHE A 39 -12.69 0.43 -4.45
CA PHE A 39 -13.59 0.22 -3.32
C PHE A 39 -14.70 1.25 -3.23
N ALA A 40 -14.44 2.50 -3.58
CA ALA A 40 -15.47 3.53 -3.75
C ALA A 40 -16.51 3.15 -4.81
N THR A 41 -16.04 2.61 -5.95
CA THR A 41 -16.93 2.12 -7.02
C THR A 41 -17.76 0.93 -6.55
N VAL A 42 -17.11 -0.04 -5.89
CA VAL A 42 -17.79 -1.22 -5.32
C VAL A 42 -18.83 -0.80 -4.26
N TYR A 43 -18.49 0.15 -3.39
CA TYR A 43 -19.41 0.72 -2.41
C TYR A 43 -20.63 1.33 -3.10
N THR A 44 -20.39 2.22 -4.06
CA THR A 44 -21.46 2.90 -4.83
C THR A 44 -22.40 1.91 -5.51
N LEU A 45 -21.84 0.86 -6.13
CA LEU A 45 -22.63 -0.18 -6.79
C LEU A 45 -23.37 -1.07 -5.78
N GLY A 46 -22.81 -1.29 -4.59
CA GLY A 46 -23.37 -2.16 -3.56
C GLY A 46 -24.47 -1.51 -2.71
N THR A 47 -24.37 -0.21 -2.44
CA THR A 47 -25.30 0.53 -1.55
C THR A 47 -26.19 1.52 -2.30
N GLY A 48 -25.83 1.89 -3.53
CA GLY A 48 -26.48 2.96 -4.30
C GLY A 48 -26.07 4.37 -3.86
N GLN A 49 -25.18 4.50 -2.87
CA GLN A 49 -24.72 5.81 -2.39
C GLN A 49 -23.58 6.35 -3.26
N THR A 50 -23.75 7.59 -3.72
CA THR A 50 -22.75 8.31 -4.51
C THR A 50 -21.96 9.33 -3.71
N GLU A 51 -22.43 9.66 -2.50
CA GLU A 51 -21.77 10.56 -1.58
C GLU A 51 -21.04 9.73 -0.52
N PHE A 52 -19.71 9.73 -0.59
CA PHE A 52 -18.84 9.09 0.39
C PHE A 52 -17.57 9.94 0.53
N GLY A 53 -17.16 10.17 1.77
CA GLY A 53 -16.05 11.06 2.09
C GLY A 53 -16.11 11.53 3.53
N PHE A 54 -15.15 12.37 3.91
CA PHE A 54 -15.14 13.05 5.20
C PHE A 54 -16.12 14.21 5.17
N ARG A 55 -17.08 14.26 6.10
CA ARG A 55 -18.06 15.34 6.19
C ARG A 55 -17.65 16.27 7.32
N MET A 56 -16.94 17.34 6.96
CA MET A 56 -16.46 18.33 7.91
C MET A 56 -17.50 19.44 8.07
N ASP A 57 -18.43 19.26 8.99
CA ASP A 57 -19.41 20.29 9.35
C ASP A 57 -18.76 21.39 10.23
N ASP A 58 -17.73 21.02 10.99
CA ASP A 58 -16.88 21.90 11.79
C ASP A 58 -15.48 21.27 12.01
N ALA A 59 -14.57 22.01 12.66
CA ALA A 59 -13.22 21.53 12.92
C ALA A 59 -13.15 20.33 13.88
N GLU A 60 -14.08 20.23 14.83
CA GLU A 60 -14.10 19.16 15.83
C GLU A 60 -14.53 17.83 15.19
N SER A 61 -15.62 17.85 14.43
CA SER A 61 -16.10 16.71 13.63
C SER A 61 -15.05 16.24 12.63
N GLY A 62 -14.38 17.17 11.94
CA GLY A 62 -13.27 16.83 11.04
C GLY A 62 -12.09 16.12 11.74
N ILE A 63 -11.72 16.57 12.95
CA ILE A 63 -10.68 15.90 13.75
C ILE A 63 -11.14 14.50 14.18
N ILE A 64 -12.39 14.35 14.62
CA ILE A 64 -12.94 13.05 15.04
C ILE A 64 -12.91 12.06 13.88
N GLU A 65 -13.42 12.43 12.70
CA GLU A 65 -13.43 11.54 11.55
C GLU A 65 -12.01 11.16 11.10
N PHE A 66 -11.07 12.12 11.11
CA PHE A 66 -9.67 11.85 10.79
C PHE A 66 -9.03 10.87 11.79
N VAL A 67 -9.22 11.07 13.08
CA VAL A 67 -8.71 10.18 14.14
C VAL A 67 -9.32 8.78 14.01
N LEU A 68 -10.63 8.69 13.72
CA LEU A 68 -11.31 7.41 13.50
C LEU A 68 -10.75 6.68 12.28
N ALA A 69 -10.57 7.37 11.15
CA ALA A 69 -9.97 6.77 9.96
C ALA A 69 -8.54 6.27 10.23
N PHE A 70 -7.72 7.06 10.93
CA PHE A 70 -6.37 6.67 11.31
C PHE A 70 -6.35 5.45 12.25
N LEU A 71 -7.26 5.42 13.24
CA LEU A 71 -7.41 4.27 14.14
C LEU A 71 -7.81 3.01 13.38
N LEU A 72 -8.75 3.11 12.43
CA LEU A 72 -9.17 1.98 11.61
C LEU A 72 -8.04 1.45 10.73
N ILE A 73 -7.21 2.34 10.15
CA ILE A 73 -6.00 1.93 9.43
C ILE A 73 -5.08 1.14 10.37
N PHE A 74 -4.82 1.64 11.57
CA PHE A 74 -3.96 0.96 12.55
C PHE A 74 -4.51 -0.41 12.95
N VAL A 75 -5.83 -0.52 13.16
CA VAL A 75 -6.51 -1.80 13.44
C VAL A 75 -6.35 -2.76 12.26
N VAL A 76 -6.52 -2.30 11.02
CA VAL A 76 -6.32 -3.12 9.83
C VAL A 76 -4.89 -3.64 9.72
N LEU A 77 -3.88 -2.82 10.03
CA LEU A 77 -2.48 -3.26 10.06
C LEU A 77 -2.23 -4.33 11.13
N ILE A 78 -2.83 -4.19 12.32
CA ILE A 78 -2.74 -5.23 13.36
C ILE A 78 -3.40 -6.53 12.88
N ILE A 79 -4.60 -6.45 12.30
CA ILE A 79 -5.31 -7.61 11.76
C ILE A 79 -4.50 -8.26 10.64
N HIS A 80 -3.83 -7.46 9.81
CA HIS A 80 -2.99 -7.94 8.72
C HIS A 80 -1.88 -8.86 9.23
N GLU A 81 -1.09 -8.36 10.19
CA GLU A 81 -0.03 -9.14 10.82
C GLU A 81 -0.61 -10.34 11.60
N ALA A 82 -1.74 -10.17 12.28
CA ALA A 82 -2.39 -11.27 13.01
C ALA A 82 -2.82 -12.42 12.08
N ILE A 83 -3.26 -12.11 10.86
CA ILE A 83 -3.60 -13.14 9.86
C ILE A 83 -2.35 -13.86 9.36
N HIS A 84 -1.25 -13.15 9.09
CA HIS A 84 0.04 -13.78 8.78
C HIS A 84 0.43 -14.78 9.88
N ALA A 85 0.41 -14.34 11.14
CA ALA A 85 0.67 -15.19 12.30
C ALA A 85 -0.25 -16.40 12.39
N ALA A 86 -1.56 -16.22 12.21
CA ALA A 86 -2.53 -17.29 12.30
C ALA A 86 -2.27 -18.37 11.24
N VAL A 87 -1.93 -17.97 10.01
CA VAL A 87 -1.62 -18.92 8.93
C VAL A 87 -0.27 -19.60 9.12
N VAL A 88 0.74 -18.89 9.63
CA VAL A 88 2.02 -19.50 10.02
C VAL A 88 1.80 -20.56 11.11
N SER A 89 1.05 -20.21 12.17
CA SER A 89 0.70 -21.14 13.25
C SER A 89 -0.09 -22.35 12.75
N TRP A 90 -0.98 -22.17 11.76
CA TRP A 90 -1.70 -23.28 11.11
C TRP A 90 -0.73 -24.28 10.50
N TYR A 91 0.36 -23.83 9.89
CA TYR A 91 1.42 -24.69 9.34
C TYR A 91 2.41 -25.23 10.39
N GLY A 92 2.15 -24.99 11.67
CA GLY A 92 2.97 -25.47 12.79
C GLY A 92 4.20 -24.61 13.07
N GLY A 93 4.24 -23.38 12.57
CA GLY A 93 5.33 -22.44 12.80
C GLY A 93 5.26 -21.76 14.15
N ASP A 94 6.42 -21.47 14.72
CA ASP A 94 6.55 -20.56 15.83
C ASP A 94 6.34 -19.13 15.35
N VAL A 95 5.62 -18.33 16.12
CA VAL A 95 5.26 -16.95 15.76
C VAL A 95 5.83 -15.99 16.79
N SER A 96 6.54 -14.97 16.32
CA SER A 96 6.99 -13.85 17.13
C SER A 96 6.47 -12.55 16.53
N PHE A 97 5.85 -11.73 17.37
CA PHE A 97 5.40 -10.38 17.00
C PHE A 97 6.44 -9.35 17.43
N GLY A 98 6.62 -8.31 16.63
CA GLY A 98 7.48 -7.19 16.99
C GLY A 98 7.08 -5.88 16.33
N VAL A 99 7.68 -4.80 16.85
CA VAL A 99 7.66 -3.48 16.22
C VAL A 99 9.07 -3.22 15.73
N GLY A 100 9.22 -2.96 14.44
CA GLY A 100 10.48 -2.66 13.79
C GLY A 100 10.49 -1.26 13.19
N CYS A 101 11.68 -0.79 12.80
CA CYS A 101 11.80 0.36 11.91
C CYS A 101 12.77 0.01 10.79
N ALA A 102 12.22 -0.27 9.61
CA ALA A 102 12.98 -0.74 8.47
C ALA A 102 13.93 0.38 8.01
N GLN A 103 15.23 0.14 8.15
CA GLN A 103 16.30 1.09 7.77
C GLN A 103 16.16 2.48 8.40
N ARG A 104 15.50 2.60 9.56
CA ARG A 104 15.15 3.87 10.24
C ARG A 104 14.21 4.80 9.45
N VAL A 105 13.54 4.30 8.42
CA VAL A 105 12.65 5.10 7.56
C VAL A 105 11.18 4.77 7.80
N LEU A 106 10.86 3.48 7.96
CA LEU A 106 9.47 3.02 8.03
C LEU A 106 9.26 2.21 9.30
N PRO A 107 8.51 2.71 10.31
CA PRO A 107 8.03 1.86 11.38
C PRO A 107 7.08 0.82 10.79
N TYR A 108 7.21 -0.43 11.20
CA TYR A 108 6.36 -1.52 10.75
C TYR A 108 6.09 -2.49 11.90
N LEU A 109 4.88 -3.04 11.92
CA LEU A 109 4.59 -4.24 12.70
C LEU A 109 5.06 -5.43 11.86
N TYR A 110 5.57 -6.47 12.52
CA TYR A 110 5.93 -7.69 11.81
C TYR A 110 5.59 -8.91 12.62
N VAL A 111 5.28 -9.96 11.87
CA VAL A 111 5.31 -11.35 12.31
C VAL A 111 6.47 -12.05 11.65
N THR A 112 7.29 -12.73 12.46
CA THR A 112 8.35 -13.59 11.96
C THR A 112 8.26 -14.98 12.57
N THR A 113 8.89 -15.95 11.91
CA THR A 113 8.93 -17.35 12.30
C THR A 113 10.34 -17.90 12.10
N THR A 114 10.80 -18.78 12.99
CA THR A 114 12.04 -19.53 12.75
C THR A 114 11.80 -20.76 11.86
N GLN A 115 10.54 -21.08 11.59
CA GLN A 115 10.14 -22.17 10.71
C GLN A 115 10.46 -21.87 9.24
N ARG A 116 11.11 -22.83 8.60
CA ARG A 116 11.21 -22.87 7.14
C ARG A 116 9.89 -23.34 6.53
N LEU A 117 9.35 -22.55 5.60
CA LEU A 117 8.10 -22.82 4.91
C LEU A 117 8.36 -23.30 3.49
N ASP A 118 7.63 -24.32 3.04
CA ASP A 118 7.65 -24.68 1.62
C ASP A 118 7.07 -23.51 0.79
N ARG A 119 7.52 -23.36 -0.46
CA ARG A 119 7.10 -22.27 -1.37
C ARG A 119 5.61 -21.96 -1.31
N ASN A 120 4.76 -22.98 -1.41
CA ASN A 120 3.32 -22.80 -1.47
C ASN A 120 2.72 -22.38 -0.11
N GLN A 121 3.31 -22.84 1.00
CA GLN A 121 2.90 -22.40 2.34
C GLN A 121 3.20 -20.92 2.52
N PHE A 122 4.41 -20.49 2.11
CA PHE A 122 4.78 -19.08 2.15
C PHE A 122 3.86 -18.21 1.27
N ILE A 123 3.53 -18.66 0.06
CA ILE A 123 2.57 -17.95 -0.82
C ILE A 123 1.19 -17.81 -0.14
N VAL A 124 0.72 -18.85 0.55
CA VAL A 124 -0.56 -18.78 1.27
C VAL A 124 -0.48 -17.81 2.44
N VAL A 125 0.60 -17.81 3.22
CA VAL A 125 0.84 -16.82 4.28
C VAL A 125 0.81 -15.42 3.69
N ALA A 126 1.64 -15.14 2.69
CA ALA A 126 1.76 -13.83 2.05
C ALA A 126 0.42 -13.31 1.48
N LEU A 127 -0.40 -14.16 0.86
CA LEU A 127 -1.68 -13.73 0.28
C LEU A 127 -2.83 -13.65 1.30
N ALA A 128 -2.71 -14.30 2.45
CA ALA A 128 -3.85 -14.47 3.36
C ALA A 128 -4.43 -13.14 3.86
N PRO A 129 -3.64 -12.15 4.33
CA PRO A 129 -4.22 -10.90 4.79
C PRO A 129 -4.87 -10.10 3.67
N PHE A 130 -4.22 -10.04 2.50
CA PHE A 130 -4.78 -9.38 1.31
C PHE A 130 -6.16 -9.94 0.99
N VAL A 131 -6.29 -11.27 0.87
CA VAL A 131 -7.57 -11.91 0.51
C VAL A 131 -8.60 -11.78 1.63
N ALA A 132 -8.24 -12.14 2.87
CA ALA A 132 -9.18 -12.20 3.97
C ALA A 132 -9.72 -10.82 4.35
N ILE A 133 -8.84 -9.82 4.50
CA ILE A 133 -9.26 -8.45 4.87
C ILE A 133 -10.07 -7.82 3.74
N THR A 134 -9.67 -8.00 2.47
CA THR A 134 -10.44 -7.43 1.36
C THR A 134 -11.82 -8.07 1.25
N VAL A 135 -11.94 -9.40 1.29
CA VAL A 135 -13.25 -10.07 1.16
C VAL A 135 -14.17 -9.74 2.32
N VAL A 136 -13.69 -9.93 3.56
CA VAL A 136 -14.51 -9.69 4.77
C VAL A 136 -14.81 -8.20 4.91
N GLY A 137 -13.80 -7.35 4.70
CA GLY A 137 -13.93 -5.91 4.80
C GLY A 137 -14.89 -5.31 3.80
N VAL A 138 -14.86 -5.74 2.53
CA VAL A 138 -15.84 -5.30 1.52
C VAL A 138 -17.25 -5.74 1.89
N ALA A 139 -17.42 -6.97 2.40
CA ALA A 139 -18.73 -7.44 2.85
C ALA A 139 -19.27 -6.58 4.00
N ILE A 140 -18.45 -6.29 5.01
CA ILE A 140 -18.81 -5.41 6.14
C ILE A 140 -19.13 -4.00 5.63
N MET A 141 -18.29 -3.45 4.75
CA MET A 141 -18.45 -2.12 4.16
C MET A 141 -19.81 -1.95 3.47
N ILE A 142 -20.26 -2.95 2.71
CA ILE A 142 -21.55 -2.90 2.01
C ILE A 142 -22.72 -3.16 2.98
N VAL A 143 -22.64 -4.21 3.79
CA VAL A 143 -23.76 -4.61 4.68
C VAL A 143 -24.06 -3.57 5.74
N LEU A 144 -23.03 -2.88 6.24
CA LEU A 144 -23.17 -1.85 7.27
C LEU A 144 -23.20 -0.43 6.71
N ASP A 145 -23.19 -0.27 5.38
CA ASP A 145 -23.15 1.04 4.73
C ASP A 145 -22.01 1.94 5.27
N ALA A 146 -20.83 1.33 5.43
CA ALA A 146 -19.70 1.90 6.16
C ALA A 146 -18.63 2.44 5.22
N ALA A 147 -18.91 3.55 4.51
CA ALA A 147 -17.97 4.22 3.60
C ALA A 147 -16.58 4.50 4.22
N ILE A 148 -16.50 4.72 5.54
CA ILE A 148 -15.25 4.95 6.26
C ILE A 148 -14.23 3.80 6.10
N LEU A 149 -14.68 2.58 5.75
CA LEU A 149 -13.81 1.43 5.52
C LEU A 149 -13.07 1.46 4.17
N ILE A 150 -13.48 2.31 3.22
CA ILE A 150 -12.82 2.42 1.91
C ILE A 150 -11.31 2.65 2.07
N LEU A 151 -10.92 3.63 2.90
CA LEU A 151 -9.52 4.00 3.07
C LEU A 151 -8.70 2.93 3.82
N PRO A 152 -9.13 2.38 4.98
CA PRO A 152 -8.45 1.26 5.62
C PRO A 152 -8.26 0.05 4.71
N LEU A 153 -9.28 -0.33 3.91
CA LEU A 153 -9.17 -1.45 2.96
C LEU A 153 -8.20 -1.13 1.82
N ALA A 154 -8.19 0.10 1.32
CA ALA A 154 -7.23 0.55 0.34
C ALA A 154 -5.79 0.51 0.87
N VAL A 155 -5.59 0.92 2.12
CA VAL A 155 -4.27 0.84 2.78
C VAL A 155 -3.83 -0.60 2.98
N ASN A 156 -4.73 -1.55 3.26
CA ASN A 156 -4.39 -2.98 3.26
C ASN A 156 -3.82 -3.44 1.91
N VAL A 157 -4.44 -3.02 0.80
CA VAL A 157 -3.98 -3.35 -0.56
C VAL A 157 -2.59 -2.75 -0.84
N GLY A 158 -2.37 -1.48 -0.50
CA GLY A 158 -1.07 -0.84 -0.67
C GLY A 158 0.01 -1.37 0.28
N GLY A 159 -0.37 -1.78 1.50
CA GLY A 159 0.52 -2.38 2.50
C GLY A 159 1.01 -3.76 2.09
N ALA A 160 0.19 -4.54 1.38
CA ALA A 160 0.50 -5.88 0.89
C ALA A 160 1.51 -5.90 -0.30
N VAL A 161 2.12 -4.77 -0.69
CA VAL A 161 3.06 -4.72 -1.82
C VAL A 161 4.25 -5.66 -1.62
N GLY A 162 4.81 -5.72 -0.41
CA GLY A 162 5.92 -6.63 -0.09
C GLY A 162 5.51 -8.09 -0.28
N ASP A 163 4.32 -8.46 0.19
CA ASP A 163 3.77 -9.81 0.10
C ASP A 163 3.51 -10.21 -1.35
N LEU A 164 2.84 -9.35 -2.12
CA LEU A 164 2.54 -9.59 -3.54
C LEU A 164 3.80 -9.67 -4.38
N TRP A 165 4.80 -8.84 -4.07
CA TRP A 165 6.12 -8.91 -4.70
C TRP A 165 6.80 -10.26 -4.42
N MET A 166 6.75 -10.73 -3.17
CA MET A 166 7.32 -12.03 -2.83
C MET A 166 6.59 -13.19 -3.50
N VAL A 167 5.26 -13.15 -3.56
CA VAL A 167 4.47 -14.14 -4.31
C VAL A 167 4.91 -14.16 -5.77
N GLY A 168 5.04 -12.99 -6.41
CA GLY A 168 5.49 -12.87 -7.79
C GLY A 168 6.91 -13.41 -8.05
N ILE A 169 7.80 -13.37 -7.06
CA ILE A 169 9.12 -13.99 -7.10
C ILE A 169 9.01 -15.51 -6.93
N LEU A 170 8.33 -15.96 -5.90
CA LEU A 170 8.23 -17.37 -5.55
C LEU A 170 7.55 -18.19 -6.65
N LEU A 171 6.56 -17.63 -7.35
CA LEU A 171 5.92 -18.27 -8.49
C LEU A 171 6.87 -18.58 -9.65
N ARG A 172 8.05 -17.93 -9.70
CA ARG A 172 9.09 -18.22 -10.70
C ARG A 172 10.06 -19.32 -10.27
N TYR A 173 10.03 -19.73 -9.00
CA TYR A 173 10.83 -20.86 -8.50
C TYR A 173 10.03 -22.18 -8.57
N PRO A 174 10.71 -23.33 -8.69
CA PRO A 174 10.08 -24.65 -8.59
C PRO A 174 9.34 -24.86 -7.27
N SER A 175 8.33 -25.74 -7.24
CA SER A 175 7.47 -25.90 -6.06
C SER A 175 8.12 -26.53 -4.84
N HIS A 176 9.29 -27.14 -5.01
CA HIS A 176 10.04 -27.79 -3.93
C HIS A 176 11.01 -26.84 -3.21
N VAL A 177 11.12 -25.57 -3.61
CA VAL A 177 11.95 -24.62 -2.89
C VAL A 177 11.37 -24.32 -1.51
N VAL A 178 12.27 -24.03 -0.58
CA VAL A 178 11.94 -23.69 0.80
C VAL A 178 12.34 -22.26 1.08
N VAL A 179 11.48 -21.55 1.81
CA VAL A 179 11.62 -20.15 2.15
C VAL A 179 11.89 -20.03 3.65
N GLU A 180 12.92 -19.29 3.99
CA GLU A 180 13.29 -18.95 5.36
C GLU A 180 13.11 -17.43 5.52
N ASP A 181 12.21 -17.04 6.44
CA ASP A 181 12.06 -15.65 6.86
C ASP A 181 13.17 -15.31 7.86
N ALA A 182 14.00 -14.33 7.52
CA ALA A 182 15.12 -13.90 8.35
C ALA A 182 14.92 -12.43 8.75
N VAL A 183 15.52 -12.05 9.88
CA VAL A 183 15.38 -10.70 10.47
C VAL A 183 15.68 -9.56 9.49
N THR A 184 16.55 -9.78 8.51
CA THR A 184 16.97 -8.77 7.53
C THR A 184 16.42 -8.97 6.12
N GLY A 185 15.59 -10.00 5.91
CA GLY A 185 15.03 -10.34 4.61
C GLY A 185 14.72 -11.82 4.44
N ILE A 186 14.65 -12.30 3.20
CA ILE A 186 14.15 -13.65 2.89
C ILE A 186 15.24 -14.47 2.19
N LYS A 187 15.40 -15.72 2.62
CA LYS A 187 16.31 -16.69 1.99
C LYS A 187 15.52 -17.79 1.30
N ILE A 188 15.90 -18.08 0.06
CA ILE A 188 15.30 -19.15 -0.74
C ILE A 188 16.31 -20.27 -0.91
N HIS A 189 15.93 -21.48 -0.51
CA HIS A 189 16.72 -22.70 -0.60
C HIS A 189 16.13 -23.64 -1.64
N GLY A 190 16.98 -24.33 -2.40
CA GLY A 190 16.55 -25.26 -3.44
C GLY A 190 17.57 -26.35 -3.71
N SER A 191 17.35 -27.12 -4.77
CA SER A 191 18.24 -28.22 -5.16
C SER A 191 19.46 -27.73 -5.94
N ASP A 192 20.48 -28.56 -6.06
CA ASP A 192 21.73 -28.21 -6.76
C ASP A 192 21.55 -27.92 -8.25
N THR A 193 20.45 -28.40 -8.86
CA THR A 193 20.10 -28.14 -10.26
C THR A 193 19.34 -26.84 -10.45
N ASP A 194 18.89 -26.19 -9.38
CA ASP A 194 18.15 -24.94 -9.45
C ASP A 194 19.11 -23.74 -9.57
N GLY A 195 18.85 -22.87 -10.55
CA GLY A 195 19.58 -21.62 -10.73
C GLY A 195 18.87 -20.44 -10.06
N PRO A 196 19.60 -19.34 -9.76
CA PRO A 196 18.97 -18.09 -9.36
C PRO A 196 18.09 -17.54 -10.49
N LEU A 197 17.07 -16.76 -10.13
CA LEU A 197 16.19 -16.15 -11.13
C LEU A 197 16.97 -15.16 -12.03
N PRO A 198 16.76 -15.20 -13.36
CA PRO A 198 17.29 -14.16 -14.23
C PRO A 198 16.63 -12.81 -13.92
N ALA A 199 17.43 -11.74 -13.92
CA ALA A 199 16.92 -10.37 -13.75
C ALA A 199 15.98 -10.01 -14.91
N THR A 200 14.74 -9.60 -14.62
CA THR A 200 13.77 -9.22 -15.65
C THR A 200 13.64 -7.71 -15.77
N THR A 201 14.04 -7.14 -16.91
CA THR A 201 14.02 -5.69 -17.21
C THR A 201 12.62 -5.17 -17.61
N ALA A 202 11.71 -6.06 -18.04
CA ALA A 202 10.42 -5.72 -18.64
C ALA A 202 9.45 -4.94 -17.73
N TRP A 203 9.64 -5.00 -16.41
CA TRP A 203 8.77 -4.34 -15.43
C TRP A 203 9.24 -2.93 -15.02
N THR A 204 10.35 -2.45 -15.57
CA THR A 204 11.01 -1.24 -15.05
C THR A 204 10.17 0.02 -15.29
N PHE A 205 9.59 0.20 -16.48
CA PHE A 205 8.78 1.39 -16.76
C PHE A 205 7.52 1.45 -15.90
N LEU A 206 6.73 0.37 -15.85
CA LEU A 206 5.51 0.31 -15.05
C LEU A 206 5.80 0.49 -13.55
N LYS A 207 6.91 -0.10 -13.07
CA LYS A 207 7.42 0.08 -11.70
C LYS A 207 7.76 1.54 -11.42
N GLN A 208 8.49 2.19 -12.32
CA GLN A 208 8.87 3.59 -12.18
C GLN A 208 7.62 4.50 -12.24
N THR A 209 6.64 4.18 -13.08
CA THR A 209 5.38 4.94 -13.16
C THR A 209 4.59 4.83 -11.86
N ALA A 210 4.43 3.61 -11.32
CA ALA A 210 3.75 3.40 -10.04
C ALA A 210 4.48 4.12 -8.89
N LEU A 211 5.81 4.03 -8.85
CA LEU A 211 6.65 4.73 -7.87
C LEU A 211 6.46 6.24 -7.93
N GLY A 212 6.64 6.85 -9.11
CA GLY A 212 6.51 8.30 -9.28
C GLY A 212 5.08 8.78 -9.04
N SER A 213 4.07 7.97 -9.38
CA SER A 213 2.66 8.30 -9.11
C SER A 213 2.36 8.33 -7.62
N GLY A 214 2.83 7.31 -6.88
CA GLY A 214 2.63 7.25 -5.43
C GLY A 214 3.37 8.36 -4.68
N VAL A 215 4.62 8.65 -5.04
CA VAL A 215 5.39 9.76 -4.45
C VAL A 215 4.75 11.11 -4.78
N GLY A 216 4.39 11.33 -6.05
CA GLY A 216 3.72 12.56 -6.48
C GLY A 216 2.41 12.79 -5.74
N PHE A 217 1.60 11.75 -5.58
CA PHE A 217 0.35 11.83 -4.82
C PHE A 217 0.60 12.13 -3.34
N GLY A 218 1.50 11.41 -2.68
CA GLY A 218 1.81 11.64 -1.27
C GLY A 218 2.27 13.08 -1.00
N LEU A 219 3.08 13.64 -1.91
CA LEU A 219 3.47 15.05 -1.85
C LEU A 219 2.29 15.99 -2.08
N LEU A 220 1.42 15.71 -3.06
CA LEU A 220 0.23 16.52 -3.32
C LEU A 220 -0.75 16.53 -2.14
N LEU A 221 -0.92 15.40 -1.43
CA LEU A 221 -1.70 15.37 -0.20
C LEU A 221 -1.08 16.18 0.93
N LEU A 222 0.23 16.04 1.18
CA LEU A 222 0.92 16.81 2.21
C LEU A 222 0.83 18.31 1.92
N VAL A 223 1.05 18.70 0.66
CA VAL A 223 0.85 20.07 0.20
C VAL A 223 -0.61 20.49 0.43
N GLY A 224 -1.58 19.70 -0.01
CA GLY A 224 -3.00 19.99 0.17
C GLY A 224 -3.43 20.15 1.63
N LEU A 225 -2.81 19.45 2.57
CA LEU A 225 -3.08 19.56 4.01
C LEU A 225 -2.49 20.85 4.63
N ILE A 226 -1.31 21.27 4.17
CA ILE A 226 -0.58 22.43 4.70
C ILE A 226 -1.05 23.73 4.02
N THR A 227 -1.44 23.65 2.75
CA THR A 227 -1.82 24.79 1.90
C THR A 227 -2.91 25.67 2.52
N PRO A 228 -4.02 25.17 3.09
CA PRO A 228 -5.06 26.01 3.68
C PRO A 228 -4.53 26.93 4.78
N LEU A 229 -3.72 26.37 5.69
CA LEU A 229 -3.12 27.10 6.81
C LEU A 229 -2.15 28.20 6.32
N LEU A 230 -1.37 27.89 5.28
CA LEU A 230 -0.47 28.87 4.66
C LEU A 230 -1.25 29.98 3.95
N LEU A 231 -2.26 29.62 3.14
CA LEU A 231 -3.05 30.58 2.37
C LEU A 231 -3.85 31.52 3.29
N GLU A 232 -4.41 30.99 4.37
CA GLU A 232 -5.08 31.77 5.41
C GLU A 232 -4.10 32.75 6.08
N GLY A 233 -2.91 32.26 6.48
CA GLY A 233 -1.86 33.09 7.08
C GLY A 233 -1.34 34.19 6.15
N LEU A 234 -1.37 33.96 4.83
CA LEU A 234 -1.05 34.95 3.80
C LEU A 234 -2.21 35.92 3.49
N GLY A 235 -3.40 35.68 4.04
CA GLY A 235 -4.57 36.55 3.88
C GLY A 235 -5.23 36.48 2.49
N LEU A 236 -5.01 35.39 1.74
CA LEU A 236 -5.62 35.18 0.42
C LEU A 236 -7.14 34.96 0.55
N GLN A 237 -7.91 35.49 -0.40
CA GLN A 237 -9.36 35.34 -0.42
C GLN A 237 -9.80 34.07 -1.15
N SER A 238 -9.10 33.68 -2.22
CA SER A 238 -9.32 32.41 -2.90
C SER A 238 -8.05 31.96 -3.62
N PHE A 239 -7.93 30.66 -3.84
CA PHE A 239 -6.81 30.04 -4.56
C PHE A 239 -7.25 28.71 -5.18
N THR A 240 -6.99 28.53 -6.47
CA THR A 240 -7.38 27.32 -7.20
C THR A 240 -6.20 26.79 -8.01
N VAL A 241 -5.99 25.48 -7.94
CA VAL A 241 -5.05 24.73 -8.77
C VAL A 241 -5.87 23.81 -9.67
N GLY A 242 -5.63 23.91 -10.98
CA GLY A 242 -6.37 23.18 -12.01
C GLY A 242 -7.39 24.06 -12.72
N VAL A 243 -8.26 23.44 -13.52
CA VAL A 243 -9.31 24.16 -14.27
C VAL A 243 -10.52 24.32 -13.34
N PRO A 244 -10.92 25.56 -12.98
CA PRO A 244 -12.06 25.82 -12.11
C PRO A 244 -13.34 25.16 -12.63
N ASP A 245 -14.22 24.75 -11.71
CA ASP A 245 -15.53 24.16 -12.01
C ASP A 245 -15.52 22.98 -12.98
N SER A 246 -14.42 22.21 -12.97
CA SER A 246 -14.25 21.03 -13.80
C SER A 246 -13.77 19.82 -12.99
N PRO A 247 -13.93 18.58 -13.50
CA PRO A 247 -13.31 17.38 -12.92
C PRO A 247 -11.77 17.45 -12.85
N TRP A 248 -11.17 18.39 -13.59
CA TRP A 248 -9.73 18.64 -13.65
C TRP A 248 -9.25 19.72 -12.67
N SER A 249 -10.16 20.31 -11.88
CA SER A 249 -9.74 21.01 -10.68
C SER A 249 -9.01 20.02 -9.78
N VAL A 250 -7.97 20.49 -9.08
CA VAL A 250 -7.11 19.64 -8.23
C VAL A 250 -7.31 20.05 -6.79
N TYR A 251 -7.30 21.36 -6.56
CA TYR A 251 -7.43 21.97 -5.26
C TYR A 251 -8.13 23.32 -5.42
N ALA A 252 -9.08 23.63 -4.53
CA ALA A 252 -9.66 24.95 -4.40
C ALA A 252 -9.70 25.34 -2.91
N PHE A 253 -9.43 26.61 -2.65
CA PHE A 253 -9.49 27.26 -1.35
C PHE A 253 -10.28 28.56 -1.51
N GLU A 254 -11.18 28.80 -0.57
CA GLU A 254 -11.93 30.05 -0.49
C GLU A 254 -12.06 30.46 0.97
N ARG A 255 -11.82 31.74 1.24
CA ARG A 255 -11.95 32.30 2.59
C ARG A 255 -13.41 32.65 2.85
N THR A 256 -13.92 32.22 3.98
CA THR A 256 -15.30 32.49 4.40
C THR A 256 -15.32 33.44 5.60
N ALA A 257 -16.50 33.94 5.96
CA ALA A 257 -16.65 34.86 7.09
C ALA A 257 -16.22 34.25 8.45
N SER A 258 -16.24 32.91 8.56
CA SER A 258 -15.90 32.16 9.77
C SER A 258 -14.57 31.39 9.68
N GLY A 259 -13.84 31.47 8.56
CA GLY A 259 -12.61 30.70 8.36
C GLY A 259 -12.27 30.52 6.89
N PHE A 260 -12.14 29.26 6.46
CA PHE A 260 -11.88 28.90 5.07
C PHE A 260 -12.55 27.58 4.70
N GLU A 261 -12.85 27.41 3.41
CA GLU A 261 -13.29 26.16 2.80
C GLU A 261 -12.22 25.66 1.84
N THR A 262 -12.03 24.33 1.83
CA THR A 262 -11.11 23.67 0.91
C THR A 262 -11.78 22.50 0.24
N SER A 263 -11.52 22.33 -1.06
CA SER A 263 -11.95 21.15 -1.78
C SER A 263 -10.81 20.55 -2.57
N ILE A 264 -10.67 19.23 -2.47
CA ILE A 264 -9.75 18.43 -3.27
C ILE A 264 -10.61 17.56 -4.17
N LYS A 265 -10.42 17.67 -5.49
CA LYS A 265 -11.16 16.81 -6.44
C LYS A 265 -10.31 15.58 -6.76
N PRO A 266 -10.76 14.37 -6.40
CA PRO A 266 -9.95 13.15 -6.50
C PRO A 266 -9.43 12.86 -7.91
N ILE A 267 -10.25 13.13 -8.94
CA ILE A 267 -9.91 12.88 -10.35
C ILE A 267 -8.70 13.72 -10.78
N GLY A 268 -8.69 15.02 -10.48
CA GLY A 268 -7.58 15.90 -10.83
C GLY A 268 -6.28 15.49 -10.15
N VAL A 269 -6.33 15.18 -8.85
CA VAL A 269 -5.15 14.74 -8.08
C VAL A 269 -4.59 13.41 -8.59
N ILE A 270 -5.45 12.41 -8.82
CA ILE A 270 -5.04 11.11 -9.38
C ILE A 270 -4.43 11.29 -10.77
N THR A 271 -5.06 12.11 -11.61
CA THR A 271 -4.56 12.38 -12.97
C THR A 271 -3.16 12.99 -12.95
N ILE A 272 -2.95 14.05 -12.16
CA ILE A 272 -1.64 14.68 -12.02
C ILE A 272 -0.62 13.70 -11.46
N SER A 273 -1.00 12.89 -10.48
CA SER A 273 -0.11 11.87 -9.91
C SER A 273 0.35 10.87 -10.96
N ILE A 274 -0.57 10.35 -11.78
CA ILE A 274 -0.25 9.44 -12.89
C ILE A 274 0.67 10.12 -13.92
N LEU A 275 0.40 11.39 -14.28
CA LEU A 275 1.23 12.14 -15.22
C LEU A 275 2.65 12.37 -14.69
N LEU A 276 2.79 12.75 -13.42
CA LEU A 276 4.08 12.89 -12.74
C LEU A 276 4.81 11.55 -12.69
N GLY A 277 4.10 10.46 -12.40
CA GLY A 277 4.65 9.11 -12.44
C GLY A 277 5.13 8.70 -13.83
N GLY A 278 4.34 8.98 -14.87
CA GLY A 278 4.71 8.73 -16.26
C GLY A 278 5.96 9.52 -16.68
N LEU A 279 6.02 10.80 -16.31
CA LEU A 279 7.18 11.66 -16.56
C LEU A 279 8.43 11.15 -15.84
N TYR A 280 8.30 10.80 -14.56
CA TYR A 280 9.38 10.21 -13.79
C TYR A 280 9.90 8.93 -14.45
N ALA A 281 9.00 8.02 -14.84
CA ALA A 281 9.34 6.79 -15.53
C ALA A 281 10.05 7.03 -16.86
N PHE A 282 9.61 8.03 -17.63
CA PHE A 282 10.23 8.40 -18.90
C PHE A 282 11.67 8.89 -18.74
N VAL A 283 11.98 9.62 -17.65
CA VAL A 283 13.32 10.16 -17.37
C VAL A 283 14.26 9.09 -16.81
N THR A 284 13.73 8.16 -16.03
CA THR A 284 14.52 7.24 -15.19
C THR A 284 14.64 5.83 -15.75
N THR A 285 13.77 5.45 -16.69
CA THR A 285 13.90 4.16 -17.39
C THR A 285 14.98 4.30 -18.46
N PRO A 286 16.03 3.46 -18.43
CA PRO A 286 17.03 3.45 -19.49
C PRO A 286 16.35 3.24 -20.85
N ARG A 287 16.59 4.16 -21.80
CA ARG A 287 16.12 3.94 -23.18
C ARG A 287 16.88 2.73 -23.72
N PHE A 288 16.15 1.71 -24.16
CA PHE A 288 16.78 0.61 -24.89
C PHE A 288 17.54 1.21 -26.09
N PRO A 289 18.81 0.83 -26.33
CA PRO A 289 19.46 1.10 -27.60
C PRO A 289 18.73 0.39 -28.75
#